data_AF-X6LE63-F1
#
_entry.id   AF-X6LE63-F1
#
_cell.length_a   1.000
_cell.length_b   1.000
_cell.length_c   1.000
_cell.angle_alpha   90.00
_cell.angle_beta   90.00
_cell.angle_gamma   90.00
#
_symmetry.space_group_name_H-M   'P 1'
#
loop_
_entity.id
_entity.type
_entity.pdbx_description
1 polymer ?
#
loop_
_entity_poly.entity_id
_entity_poly.type
_entity_poly.pdbx_seq_one_letter_code
_entity_poly.pdbx_strand_id
1 'polypeptide(L)'
;CVRNIISSYSSNRNISDGEYPMFVRDLLAVIKRVESICKDTKQQHTYTTLLRSLYNENKESVILQMQLLRDMCIHQCVNNDTLSLQSKDAVLLNRCLEKILLEENANANNALITNWAQWCCEQGHDKFELVIRISQLKTDLSKLIWNLTNTDICMSKVEQGDSAYNLIKQMGELLSSVLIPNSLYEHMLHVWFLKQLYVCKGIHWIEILFTQPVIRQAIPPFNKTKFANIFAALDPRPLYCDFYNPLVGAYGPHSMDKIHSILMNERYRPALKNLCPILVDSLSLINLCGLTYTEPQLNS
;
A
#
# COMPACT_ATOMS: atom_id res chain seq x y z
N CYS A 1 15.85 34.40 -7.32
CA CYS A 1 15.16 34.23 -8.61
C CYS A 1 14.03 33.19 -8.49
N VAL A 2 14.32 31.89 -8.29
CA VAL A 2 13.31 30.81 -8.23
C VAL A 2 12.19 31.04 -7.20
N ARG A 3 12.52 31.44 -5.96
CA ARG A 3 11.51 31.78 -4.94
C ARG A 3 10.59 32.95 -5.36
N ASN A 4 11.12 33.91 -6.11
CA ASN A 4 10.32 35.05 -6.62
C ASN A 4 9.36 34.59 -7.72
N ILE A 5 9.77 33.61 -8.54
CA ILE A 5 8.91 32.99 -9.55
C ILE A 5 7.78 32.20 -8.87
N ILE A 6 8.09 31.40 -7.86
CA ILE A 6 7.10 30.60 -7.11
C ILE A 6 6.11 31.51 -6.35
N SER A 7 6.61 32.53 -5.65
CA SER A 7 5.75 33.47 -4.92
C SER A 7 4.88 34.31 -5.86
N SER A 8 5.41 34.76 -7.00
CA SER A 8 4.63 35.45 -8.04
C SER A 8 3.53 34.56 -8.61
N TYR A 9 3.83 33.29 -8.92
CA TYR A 9 2.82 32.34 -9.38
C TYR A 9 1.75 32.07 -8.31
N SER A 10 2.15 31.95 -7.04
CA SER A 10 1.21 31.73 -5.92
C SER A 10 0.31 32.94 -5.67
N SER A 11 0.82 34.17 -5.84
CA SER A 11 0.09 35.41 -5.57
C SER A 11 -0.89 35.80 -6.69
N ASN A 12 -0.68 35.30 -7.90
CA ASN A 12 -1.50 35.60 -9.09
C ASN A 12 -2.58 34.52 -9.37
N ARG A 13 -2.90 33.66 -8.39
CA ARG A 13 -3.85 32.55 -8.58
C ARG A 13 -5.28 33.04 -8.80
N ASN A 14 -5.75 32.93 -10.04
CA ASN A 14 -7.17 32.81 -10.40
C ASN A 14 -7.53 31.38 -10.86
N ILE A 15 -6.64 30.39 -10.65
CA ILE A 15 -6.79 29.03 -11.19
C ILE A 15 -6.52 27.99 -10.09
N SER A 16 -7.27 26.89 -10.16
CA SER A 16 -7.47 25.86 -9.13
C SER A 16 -6.20 25.36 -8.41
N ASP A 17 -6.35 24.97 -7.13
CA ASP A 17 -5.29 24.39 -6.28
C ASP A 17 -4.57 23.17 -6.89
N GLY A 18 -5.14 22.54 -7.92
CA GLY A 18 -4.55 21.40 -8.63
C GLY A 18 -3.37 21.73 -9.54
N GLU A 19 -3.22 22.97 -10.02
CA GLU A 19 -2.17 23.31 -11.00
C GLU A 19 -0.82 23.66 -10.36
N TYR A 20 -0.83 24.14 -9.12
CA TYR A 20 0.38 24.57 -8.44
C TYR A 20 1.41 23.45 -8.21
N PRO A 21 1.04 22.24 -7.78
CA PRO A 21 1.99 21.13 -7.69
C PRO A 21 2.64 20.80 -9.05
N MET A 22 1.88 20.89 -10.15
CA MET A 22 2.41 20.64 -11.49
C MET A 22 3.42 21.73 -11.90
N PHE A 23 3.09 23.00 -11.65
CA PHE A 23 4.00 24.11 -11.91
C PHE A 23 5.33 23.96 -11.15
N VAL A 24 5.28 23.66 -9.85
CA VAL A 24 6.50 23.49 -9.04
C VAL A 24 7.33 22.31 -9.55
N ARG A 25 6.70 21.19 -9.90
CA ARG A 25 7.38 20.03 -10.50
C ARG A 25 8.10 20.42 -11.79
N ASP A 26 7.42 21.11 -12.70
CA ASP A 26 7.97 21.45 -14.00
C ASP A 26 9.12 22.46 -13.86
N LEU A 27 8.99 23.42 -12.93
CA LEU A 27 10.06 24.36 -12.60
C LEU A 27 11.30 23.65 -12.05
N LEU A 28 11.13 22.71 -11.12
CA LEU A 28 12.25 21.91 -10.58
C LEU A 28 12.93 21.07 -11.67
N ALA A 29 12.16 20.52 -12.61
CA ALA A 29 12.70 19.79 -13.75
C ALA A 29 13.52 20.69 -14.69
N VAL A 30 13.07 21.92 -14.94
CA VAL A 30 13.83 22.92 -15.72
C VAL A 30 15.12 23.30 -15.00
N ILE A 31 15.08 23.57 -13.70
CA ILE A 31 16.27 23.89 -12.91
C ILE A 31 17.31 22.76 -13.00
N LYS A 32 16.88 21.51 -12.81
CA LYS A 32 17.74 20.32 -12.94
C LYS A 32 18.42 20.26 -14.30
N ARG A 33 17.67 20.53 -15.39
CA ARG A 33 18.19 20.48 -16.76
C ARG A 33 19.16 21.62 -17.07
N VAL A 34 18.87 22.84 -16.62
CA VAL A 34 19.66 24.04 -16.93
C VAL A 34 20.93 24.11 -16.10
N GLU A 35 20.83 23.82 -14.80
CA GLU A 35 21.95 23.97 -13.85
C GLU A 35 22.89 22.77 -13.82
N SER A 36 22.61 21.69 -14.59
CA SER A 36 23.40 20.45 -14.64
C SER A 36 23.85 19.99 -13.25
N ILE A 37 22.87 19.66 -12.39
CA ILE A 37 23.12 19.39 -10.96
C ILE A 37 23.97 18.11 -10.79
N CYS A 38 25.28 18.29 -10.63
CA CYS A 38 26.24 17.23 -10.30
C CYS A 38 26.48 17.14 -8.78
N LYS A 39 26.90 15.97 -8.30
CA LYS A 39 27.25 15.74 -6.90
C LYS A 39 28.40 16.67 -6.46
N ASP A 40 28.33 17.14 -5.22
CA ASP A 40 29.30 17.95 -4.48
C ASP A 40 29.56 19.35 -5.05
N THR A 41 28.55 19.90 -5.74
CA THR A 41 28.62 21.25 -6.32
C THR A 41 27.83 22.29 -5.51
N LYS A 42 28.19 23.57 -5.64
CA LYS A 42 27.43 24.70 -5.09
C LYS A 42 25.98 24.70 -5.59
N GLN A 43 25.77 24.27 -6.83
CA GLN A 43 24.47 24.09 -7.47
C GLN A 43 23.64 23.03 -6.73
N GLN A 44 24.22 21.88 -6.39
CA GLN A 44 23.54 20.86 -5.60
C GLN A 44 23.15 21.38 -4.21
N HIS A 45 24.03 22.08 -3.52
CA HIS A 45 23.70 22.66 -2.21
C HIS A 45 22.52 23.66 -2.30
N THR A 46 22.52 24.50 -3.33
CA THR A 46 21.43 25.46 -3.58
C THR A 46 20.12 24.73 -3.88
N TYR A 47 20.17 23.67 -4.68
CA TYR A 47 19.01 22.87 -5.04
C TYR A 47 18.41 22.11 -3.84
N THR A 48 19.24 21.44 -3.04
CA THR A 48 18.77 20.71 -1.85
C THR A 48 18.20 21.66 -0.79
N THR A 49 18.77 22.85 -0.65
CA THR A 49 18.22 23.92 0.21
C THR A 49 16.85 24.40 -0.29
N LEU A 50 16.70 24.58 -1.61
CA LEU A 50 15.42 24.91 -2.22
C LEU A 50 14.38 23.83 -1.96
N LEU A 51 14.72 22.56 -2.17
CA LEU A 51 13.81 21.42 -1.91
C LEU A 51 13.30 21.41 -0.46
N ARG A 52 14.21 21.55 0.51
CA ARG A 52 13.86 21.60 1.94
C ARG A 52 12.94 22.78 2.26
N SER A 53 13.22 23.96 1.69
CA SER A 53 12.38 25.15 1.85
C SER A 53 10.97 24.89 1.34
N LEU A 54 10.86 24.42 0.09
CA LEU A 54 9.58 24.14 -0.54
C LEU A 54 8.80 23.07 0.22
N TYR A 55 9.48 22.05 0.74
CA TYR A 55 8.83 21.02 1.54
C TYR A 55 8.20 21.61 2.81
N ASN A 56 8.94 22.47 3.51
CA ASN A 56 8.48 23.10 4.74
C ASN A 56 7.38 24.13 4.52
N GLU A 57 7.42 24.86 3.40
CA GLU A 57 6.43 25.88 3.03
C GLU A 57 5.10 25.27 2.57
N ASN A 58 5.09 24.02 2.10
CA ASN A 58 3.93 23.40 1.45
C ASN A 58 3.41 22.16 2.19
N LYS A 59 3.38 22.19 3.54
CA LYS A 59 2.97 21.04 4.38
C LYS A 59 1.53 20.55 4.17
N GLU A 60 0.67 21.42 3.65
CA GLU A 60 -0.74 21.12 3.44
C GLU A 60 -1.00 20.33 2.15
N SER A 61 -0.15 20.50 1.13
CA SER A 61 -0.31 19.83 -0.17
C SER A 61 0.38 18.45 -0.19
N VAL A 62 -0.38 17.38 0.06
CA VAL A 62 0.14 16.00 0.04
C VAL A 62 0.78 15.63 -1.30
N ILE A 63 0.18 16.06 -2.41
CA ILE A 63 0.69 15.78 -3.76
C ILE A 63 2.08 16.40 -3.95
N LEU A 64 2.23 17.68 -3.59
CA LEU A 64 3.50 18.37 -3.71
C LEU A 64 4.54 17.83 -2.72
N GLN A 65 4.13 17.53 -1.48
CA GLN A 65 5.01 16.89 -0.50
C GLN A 65 5.59 15.57 -1.02
N MET A 66 4.76 14.70 -1.62
CA MET A 66 5.24 13.45 -2.21
C MET A 66 6.25 13.66 -3.34
N GLN A 67 6.02 14.65 -4.21
CA GLN A 67 6.95 14.98 -5.30
C GLN A 67 8.29 15.51 -4.78
N LEU A 68 8.24 16.40 -3.79
CA LEU A 68 9.44 16.97 -3.17
C LEU A 68 10.23 15.92 -2.38
N LEU A 69 9.56 15.04 -1.63
CA LEU A 69 10.21 13.95 -0.91
C LEU A 69 10.92 12.99 -1.87
N ARG A 70 10.31 12.67 -3.03
CA ARG A 70 10.96 11.85 -4.06
C ARG A 70 12.29 12.44 -4.49
N ASP A 71 12.28 13.73 -4.81
CA ASP A 71 13.49 14.46 -5.18
C ASP A 71 14.49 14.52 -4.02
N MET A 72 14.02 14.75 -2.79
CA MET A 72 14.88 14.79 -1.61
C MET A 72 15.57 13.45 -1.33
N CYS A 73 14.90 12.32 -1.56
CA CYS A 73 15.50 10.98 -1.46
C CYS A 73 16.57 10.76 -2.52
N ILE A 74 16.28 11.11 -3.79
CA ILE A 74 17.24 10.99 -4.91
C ILE A 74 18.49 11.81 -4.64
N HIS A 75 18.32 13.03 -4.11
CA HIS A 75 19.41 13.95 -3.81
C HIS A 75 19.97 13.83 -2.38
N GLN A 76 19.60 12.79 -1.63
CA GLN A 76 20.14 12.49 -0.30
C GLN A 76 20.11 13.71 0.64
N CYS A 77 18.95 14.35 0.75
CA CYS A 77 18.79 15.58 1.55
C CYS A 77 17.58 15.59 2.48
N VAL A 78 17.02 14.41 2.78
CA VAL A 78 16.01 14.23 3.83
C VAL A 78 16.59 14.64 5.20
N ASN A 79 15.79 15.33 6.02
CA ASN A 79 16.21 15.76 7.35
C ASN A 79 15.87 14.70 8.39
N ASN A 80 16.89 13.97 8.88
CA ASN A 80 16.73 12.91 9.87
C ASN A 80 16.41 13.45 11.28
N ASP A 81 16.90 14.64 11.63
CA ASP A 81 16.73 15.23 12.96
C ASP A 81 15.26 15.51 13.25
N THR A 82 14.56 16.08 12.26
CA THR A 82 13.13 16.38 12.34
C THR A 82 12.23 15.19 12.02
N LEU A 83 12.79 14.09 11.51
CA LEU A 83 12.00 12.90 11.18
C LEU A 83 11.55 12.23 12.48
N SER A 84 10.24 12.15 12.68
CA SER A 84 9.63 11.27 13.67
C SER A 84 9.00 10.09 12.94
N LEU A 85 9.31 8.87 13.37
CA LEU A 85 8.85 7.64 12.70
C LEU A 85 7.32 7.48 12.73
N GLN A 86 6.63 8.14 13.67
CA GLN A 86 5.16 8.14 13.79
C GLN A 86 4.50 9.34 13.07
N SER A 87 5.29 10.18 12.40
CA SER A 87 4.78 11.37 11.73
C SER A 87 4.18 11.07 10.36
N LYS A 88 3.33 11.98 9.88
CA LYS A 88 2.86 12.03 8.50
C LYS A 88 4.04 11.99 7.50
N ASP A 89 5.14 12.67 7.81
CA ASP A 89 6.32 12.73 6.96
C ASP A 89 6.95 11.34 6.78
N ALA A 90 7.06 10.54 7.84
CA ALA A 90 7.56 9.17 7.75
C ALA A 90 6.66 8.27 6.90
N VAL A 91 5.33 8.44 6.99
CA VAL A 91 4.38 7.69 6.15
C VAL A 91 4.51 8.07 4.67
N LEU A 92 4.59 9.36 4.36
CA LEU A 92 4.79 9.84 2.99
C LEU A 92 6.14 9.37 2.43
N LEU A 93 7.18 9.42 3.25
CA LEU A 93 8.52 8.97 2.90
C LEU A 93 8.56 7.48 2.59
N ASN A 94 7.95 6.65 3.45
CA ASN A 94 7.81 5.21 3.22
C ASN A 94 7.10 4.93 1.89
N ARG A 95 5.96 5.60 1.64
CA ARG A 95 5.22 5.44 0.38
C ARG A 95 6.01 5.90 -0.84
N CYS A 96 6.82 6.95 -0.69
CA CYS A 96 7.66 7.45 -1.76
C CYS A 96 8.77 6.45 -2.12
N LEU A 97 9.42 5.88 -1.10
CA LEU A 97 10.48 4.89 -1.29
C LEU A 97 9.92 3.59 -1.90
N GLU A 98 8.77 3.10 -1.43
CA GLU A 98 8.06 1.97 -2.05
C GLU A 98 7.82 2.21 -3.54
N LYS A 99 7.36 3.41 -3.91
CA LYS A 99 7.13 3.77 -5.32
C LYS A 99 8.43 3.76 -6.13
N ILE A 100 9.52 4.34 -5.62
CA ILE A 100 10.82 4.31 -6.30
C ILE A 100 11.27 2.85 -6.49
N LEU A 101 11.17 2.03 -5.45
CA LEU A 101 11.59 0.63 -5.47
C LEU A 101 10.76 -0.27 -6.41
N LEU A 102 9.50 0.10 -6.67
CA LEU A 102 8.63 -0.58 -7.61
C LEU A 102 8.82 -0.11 -9.06
N GLU A 103 9.16 1.15 -9.29
CA GLU A 103 9.34 1.75 -10.63
C GLU A 103 10.69 1.36 -11.27
N GLU A 104 11.73 1.21 -10.46
CA GLU A 104 13.08 0.93 -10.93
C GLU A 104 13.31 -0.58 -11.13
N ASN A 105 14.18 -0.93 -12.08
CA ASN A 105 14.55 -2.33 -12.29
C ASN A 105 15.41 -2.85 -11.11
N ALA A 106 15.52 -4.17 -10.96
CA ALA A 106 16.19 -4.80 -9.82
C ALA A 106 17.65 -4.35 -9.62
N ASN A 107 18.40 -4.12 -10.71
CA ASN A 107 19.80 -3.70 -10.64
C ASN A 107 19.93 -2.24 -10.20
N ALA A 108 19.09 -1.34 -10.71
CA ALA A 108 19.03 0.06 -10.31
C ALA A 108 18.62 0.21 -8.85
N ASN A 109 17.66 -0.60 -8.39
CA ASN A 109 17.24 -0.67 -6.99
C ASN A 109 18.39 -1.01 -6.04
N ASN A 110 19.17 -2.05 -6.35
CA ASN A 110 20.29 -2.46 -5.50
C ASN A 110 21.34 -1.35 -5.37
N ALA A 111 21.64 -0.64 -6.47
CA ALA A 111 22.56 0.50 -6.44
C ALA A 111 21.99 1.66 -5.61
N LEU A 112 20.70 2.00 -5.77
CA LEU A 112 20.04 3.06 -5.01
C LEU A 112 20.00 2.76 -3.50
N ILE A 113 19.61 1.54 -3.12
CA ILE A 113 19.57 1.08 -1.73
C ILE A 113 20.97 1.15 -1.11
N THR A 114 21.99 0.66 -1.82
CA THR A 114 23.39 0.70 -1.35
C THR A 114 23.84 2.15 -1.13
N ASN A 115 23.54 3.04 -2.08
CA ASN A 115 23.87 4.46 -1.98
C ASN A 115 23.16 5.12 -0.78
N TRP A 116 21.89 4.79 -0.53
CA TRP A 116 21.16 5.34 0.61
C TRP A 116 21.68 4.78 1.94
N ALA A 117 21.96 3.47 2.02
CA ALA A 117 22.50 2.84 3.23
C ALA A 117 23.87 3.43 3.58
N GLN A 118 24.75 3.61 2.59
CA GLN A 118 26.04 4.26 2.78
C GLN A 118 25.85 5.70 3.29
N TRP A 119 24.98 6.48 2.65
CA TRP A 119 24.69 7.85 3.09
C TRP A 119 24.14 7.90 4.52
N CYS A 120 23.26 6.96 4.90
CA CYS A 120 22.74 6.90 6.27
C CYS A 120 23.84 6.59 7.28
N CYS A 121 24.74 5.67 6.96
CA CYS A 121 25.87 5.31 7.81
C CYS A 121 26.82 6.50 8.01
N GLU A 122 27.17 7.20 6.92
CA GLU A 122 28.07 8.37 6.96
C GLU A 122 27.50 9.54 7.77
N GLN A 123 26.18 9.72 7.77
CA GLN A 123 25.50 10.85 8.42
C GLN A 123 24.82 10.48 9.76
N GLY A 124 24.89 9.22 10.19
CA GLY A 124 24.21 8.76 11.40
C GLY A 124 22.68 8.81 11.32
N HIS A 125 22.10 8.61 10.12
CA HIS A 125 20.65 8.72 9.87
C HIS A 125 19.87 7.43 10.17
N ASP A 126 19.86 7.02 11.43
CA ASP A 126 19.22 5.80 11.94
C ASP A 126 17.70 5.69 11.61
N LYS A 127 16.94 6.78 11.77
CA LYS A 127 15.50 6.79 11.51
C LYS A 127 15.19 6.67 10.02
N PHE A 128 15.92 7.39 9.17
CA PHE A 128 15.74 7.28 7.73
C PHE A 128 16.13 5.89 7.21
N GLU A 129 17.23 5.33 7.73
CA GLU A 129 17.63 3.95 7.43
C GLU A 129 16.53 2.95 7.77
N LEU A 130 15.88 3.10 8.93
CA LEU A 130 14.76 2.25 9.31
C LEU A 130 13.58 2.38 8.33
N VAL A 131 13.24 3.60 7.90
CA VAL A 131 12.18 3.83 6.91
C VAL A 131 12.53 3.17 5.56
N ILE A 132 13.80 3.22 5.12
CA ILE A 132 14.25 2.52 3.91
C ILE A 132 14.06 1.01 4.06
N ARG A 133 14.53 0.42 5.16
CA ARG A 133 14.40 -1.01 5.44
C ARG A 133 12.94 -1.47 5.44
N ILE A 134 12.04 -0.72 6.09
CA ILE A 134 10.60 -1.01 6.10
C ILE A 134 10.01 -0.92 4.68
N SER A 135 10.42 0.08 3.90
CA SER A 135 9.93 0.26 2.52
C SER A 135 10.36 -0.88 1.61
N GLN A 136 11.61 -1.36 1.76
CA GLN A 136 12.12 -2.53 1.06
C GLN A 136 11.33 -3.78 1.44
N LEU A 137 11.17 -4.03 2.74
CA LEU A 137 10.42 -5.18 3.25
C LEU A 137 8.99 -5.24 2.70
N LYS A 138 8.27 -4.10 2.71
CA LYS A 138 6.93 -4.01 2.13
C LYS A 138 6.92 -4.21 0.63
N THR A 139 7.93 -3.71 -0.10
CA THR A 139 8.04 -3.91 -1.55
C THR A 139 8.24 -5.38 -1.88
N ASP A 140 9.11 -6.07 -1.15
CA ASP A 140 9.38 -7.50 -1.35
C ASP A 140 8.16 -8.35 -0.97
N LEU A 141 7.50 -8.05 0.14
CA LEU A 141 6.23 -8.68 0.51
C LEU A 141 5.15 -8.44 -0.56
N SER A 142 5.07 -7.24 -1.13
CA SER A 142 4.08 -6.91 -2.17
C SER A 142 4.31 -7.75 -3.43
N LYS A 143 5.56 -7.95 -3.85
CA LYS A 143 5.90 -8.83 -4.98
C LYS A 143 5.50 -10.28 -4.69
N LEU A 144 5.79 -10.77 -3.49
CA LEU A 144 5.38 -12.13 -3.09
C LEU A 144 3.86 -12.27 -3.04
N ILE A 145 3.14 -11.27 -2.50
CA ILE A 145 1.67 -11.26 -2.45
C ILE A 145 1.11 -11.30 -3.86
N TRP A 146 1.61 -10.45 -4.74
CA TRP A 146 1.20 -10.44 -6.15
C TRP A 146 1.40 -11.82 -6.79
N ASN A 147 2.57 -12.44 -6.62
CA ASN A 147 2.85 -13.76 -7.16
C ASN A 147 1.92 -14.83 -6.58
N LEU A 148 1.70 -14.82 -5.26
CA LEU A 148 0.82 -15.78 -4.59
C LEU A 148 -0.62 -15.64 -5.08
N THR A 149 -1.12 -14.41 -5.22
CA THR A 149 -2.50 -14.15 -5.66
C THR A 149 -2.76 -14.49 -7.13
N ASN A 150 -1.71 -14.54 -7.95
CA ASN A 150 -1.77 -14.96 -9.35
C ASN A 150 -1.39 -16.44 -9.56
N THR A 151 -0.94 -17.13 -8.50
CA THR A 151 -0.71 -18.57 -8.56
C THR A 151 -2.06 -19.29 -8.50
N ASP A 152 -2.23 -20.30 -9.34
CA ASP A 152 -3.39 -21.20 -9.23
C ASP A 152 -3.16 -22.14 -8.06
N ILE A 153 -3.87 -21.90 -6.94
CA ILE A 153 -3.68 -22.62 -5.69
C ILE A 153 -4.85 -23.58 -5.49
N CYS A 154 -4.54 -24.87 -5.50
CA CYS A 154 -5.49 -25.87 -5.03
C CYS A 154 -5.57 -25.81 -3.50
N MET A 155 -6.56 -25.05 -3.00
CA MET A 155 -6.72 -24.78 -1.58
C MET A 155 -6.91 -26.03 -0.71
N SER A 156 -7.29 -27.17 -1.29
CA SER A 156 -7.44 -28.44 -0.57
C SER A 156 -6.14 -29.21 -0.35
N LYS A 157 -5.03 -28.81 -0.99
CA LYS A 157 -3.80 -29.59 -1.08
C LYS A 157 -2.53 -28.75 -1.01
N VAL A 158 -2.48 -27.67 -0.23
CA VAL A 158 -1.18 -26.99 -0.06
C VAL A 158 -0.26 -27.94 0.69
N GLU A 159 0.78 -28.41 0.03
CA GLU A 159 1.77 -29.33 0.58
C GLU A 159 3.13 -28.64 0.72
N GLN A 160 3.99 -29.21 1.57
CA GLN A 160 5.36 -28.71 1.69
C GLN A 160 6.11 -28.90 0.37
N GLY A 161 6.71 -27.83 -0.14
CA GLY A 161 7.45 -27.84 -1.40
C GLY A 161 6.66 -27.30 -2.59
N ASP A 162 5.34 -27.12 -2.47
CA ASP A 162 4.54 -26.44 -3.49
C ASP A 162 4.94 -24.97 -3.67
N SER A 163 4.69 -24.43 -4.86
CA SER A 163 4.99 -23.02 -5.18
C SER A 163 4.32 -22.05 -4.20
N ALA A 164 3.03 -22.27 -3.90
CA ALA A 164 2.28 -21.49 -2.93
C ALA A 164 2.88 -21.58 -1.52
N TYR A 165 3.22 -22.78 -1.06
CA TYR A 165 3.86 -22.99 0.22
C TYR A 165 5.21 -22.25 0.30
N ASN A 166 6.04 -22.35 -0.74
CA ASN A 166 7.34 -21.69 -0.80
C ASN A 166 7.21 -20.16 -0.75
N LEU A 167 6.21 -19.59 -1.45
CA LEU A 167 5.92 -18.16 -1.38
C LEU A 167 5.49 -17.74 0.03
N ILE A 168 4.57 -18.48 0.66
CA ILE A 168 4.08 -18.20 2.01
C ILE A 168 5.21 -18.33 3.04
N LYS A 169 6.10 -19.31 2.86
CA LYS A 169 7.30 -19.48 3.69
C LYS A 169 8.22 -18.27 3.59
N GLN A 170 8.53 -17.81 2.38
CA GLN A 170 9.34 -16.61 2.16
C GLN A 170 8.69 -15.36 2.80
N MET A 171 7.37 -15.20 2.67
CA MET A 171 6.64 -14.14 3.37
C MET A 171 6.81 -14.26 4.89
N GLY A 172 6.69 -15.47 5.45
CA GLY A 172 6.86 -15.71 6.87
C GLY A 172 8.27 -15.38 7.36
N GLU A 173 9.31 -15.69 6.59
CA GLU A 173 10.69 -15.32 6.91
C GLU A 173 10.87 -13.80 6.92
N LEU A 174 10.31 -13.09 5.95
CA LEU A 174 10.32 -11.63 5.89
C LEU A 174 9.54 -10.99 7.06
N LEU A 175 8.35 -11.51 7.38
CA LEU A 175 7.51 -11.03 8.50
C LEU A 175 8.12 -11.32 9.88
N SER A 176 9.00 -12.31 9.96
CA SER A 176 9.77 -12.66 11.17
C SER A 176 11.10 -11.91 11.28
N SER A 177 11.47 -11.12 10.26
CA SER A 177 12.80 -10.53 10.20
C SER A 177 13.01 -9.57 11.39
N VAL A 178 14.16 -9.72 12.05
CA VAL A 178 14.61 -8.94 13.23
C VAL A 178 14.86 -7.45 12.91
N LEU A 179 14.55 -7.03 11.69
CA LEU A 179 14.79 -5.68 11.18
C LEU A 179 13.94 -4.61 11.87
N ILE A 180 12.96 -5.00 12.67
CA ILE A 180 12.07 -4.10 13.37
C ILE A 180 12.33 -4.18 14.88
N PRO A 181 13.08 -3.23 15.47
CA PRO A 181 13.46 -3.27 16.89
C PRO A 181 12.28 -3.04 17.87
N ASN A 182 11.07 -2.82 17.37
CA ASN A 182 9.90 -2.44 18.17
C ASN A 182 8.69 -3.29 17.76
N SER A 183 8.14 -4.02 18.73
CA SER A 183 6.98 -4.91 18.58
C SER A 183 5.74 -4.22 18.00
N LEU A 184 5.59 -2.90 18.18
CA LEU A 184 4.49 -2.13 17.59
C LEU A 184 4.60 -2.08 16.06
N TYR A 185 5.80 -1.88 15.52
CA TYR A 185 6.00 -1.84 14.06
C TYR A 185 5.85 -3.24 13.44
N GLU A 186 6.30 -4.28 14.14
CA GLU A 186 6.08 -5.66 13.74
C GLU A 186 4.58 -5.94 13.62
N HIS A 187 3.81 -5.59 14.65
CA HIS A 187 2.36 -5.70 14.64
C HIS A 187 1.72 -4.91 13.50
N MET A 188 2.11 -3.64 13.30
CA MET A 188 1.59 -2.81 12.21
C MET A 188 1.93 -3.36 10.82
N LEU A 189 3.11 -3.98 10.65
CA LEU A 189 3.48 -4.65 9.42
C LEU A 189 2.58 -5.86 9.15
N HIS A 190 2.32 -6.69 10.17
CA HIS A 190 1.43 -7.85 10.04
C HIS A 190 -0.01 -7.42 9.71
N VAL A 191 -0.52 -6.35 10.35
CA VAL A 191 -1.80 -5.71 10.00
C VAL A 191 -1.80 -5.25 8.54
N TRP A 192 -0.75 -4.53 8.11
CA TRP A 192 -0.63 -4.04 6.75
C TRP A 192 -0.62 -5.20 5.73
N PHE A 193 0.11 -6.27 6.02
CA PHE A 193 0.20 -7.47 5.18
C PHE A 193 -1.17 -8.13 4.99
N LEU A 194 -1.92 -8.33 6.08
CA LEU A 194 -3.29 -8.87 6.01
C LEU A 194 -4.23 -7.96 5.21
N LYS A 195 -4.10 -6.63 5.38
CA LYS A 195 -4.88 -5.67 4.57
C LYS A 195 -4.58 -5.78 3.08
N GLN A 196 -3.31 -5.98 2.69
CA GLN A 196 -2.96 -6.16 1.28
C GLN A 196 -3.60 -7.43 0.71
N LEU A 197 -3.50 -8.56 1.42
CA LEU A 197 -4.15 -9.81 1.00
C LEU A 197 -5.67 -9.66 0.92
N TYR A 198 -6.27 -8.93 1.86
CA TYR A 198 -7.72 -8.72 1.91
C TYR A 198 -8.20 -7.96 0.69
N VAL A 199 -7.48 -6.91 0.29
CA VAL A 199 -7.76 -6.16 -0.93
C VAL A 199 -7.63 -7.05 -2.17
N CYS A 200 -6.66 -7.96 -2.22
CA CYS A 200 -6.43 -8.81 -3.39
C CYS A 200 -7.43 -9.97 -3.53
N LYS A 201 -7.80 -10.65 -2.44
CA LYS A 201 -8.57 -11.91 -2.47
C LYS A 201 -9.66 -12.03 -1.41
N GLY A 202 -9.80 -11.06 -0.51
CA GLY A 202 -10.80 -11.07 0.56
C GLY A 202 -10.46 -11.98 1.74
N ILE A 203 -11.27 -11.88 2.80
CA ILE A 203 -11.01 -12.56 4.08
C ILE A 203 -11.11 -14.09 3.99
N HIS A 204 -12.08 -14.63 3.24
CA HIS A 204 -12.27 -16.08 3.11
C HIS A 204 -11.04 -16.77 2.53
N TRP A 205 -10.45 -16.16 1.50
CA TRP A 205 -9.25 -16.70 0.86
C TRP A 205 -8.07 -16.71 1.83
N ILE A 206 -7.91 -15.65 2.61
CA ILE A 206 -6.87 -15.55 3.65
C ILE A 206 -7.06 -16.65 4.69
N GLU A 207 -8.28 -16.79 5.21
CA GLU A 207 -8.58 -17.77 6.25
C GLU A 207 -8.39 -19.19 5.75
N ILE A 208 -8.91 -19.55 4.57
CA ILE A 208 -8.72 -20.89 3.98
C ILE A 208 -7.23 -21.22 3.79
N LEU A 209 -6.43 -20.25 3.34
CA LEU A 209 -5.02 -20.49 3.04
C LEU A 209 -4.13 -20.48 4.30
N PHE A 210 -4.17 -19.42 5.10
CA PHE A 210 -3.25 -19.22 6.22
C PHE A 210 -3.63 -20.02 7.48
N THR A 211 -4.81 -20.63 7.51
CA THR A 211 -5.21 -21.52 8.62
C THR A 211 -4.85 -22.97 8.39
N GLN A 212 -4.31 -23.33 7.21
CA GLN A 212 -3.97 -24.71 6.93
C GLN A 212 -2.90 -25.23 7.90
N PRO A 213 -3.05 -26.47 8.41
CA PRO A 213 -2.12 -27.04 9.40
C PRO A 213 -0.67 -26.96 8.95
N VAL A 214 -0.38 -27.26 7.68
CA VAL A 214 0.99 -27.25 7.14
C VAL A 214 1.65 -25.87 7.22
N ILE A 215 0.88 -24.79 7.03
CA ILE A 215 1.37 -23.40 7.10
C ILE A 215 1.53 -23.00 8.57
N ARG A 216 0.50 -23.23 9.39
CA ARG A 216 0.50 -22.82 10.80
C ARG A 216 1.56 -23.52 11.65
N GLN A 217 1.87 -24.77 11.34
CA GLN A 217 2.86 -25.55 12.07
C GLN A 217 4.29 -25.20 11.65
N ALA A 218 4.52 -24.92 10.37
CA ALA A 218 5.86 -24.74 9.83
C ALA A 218 6.36 -23.29 9.84
N ILE A 219 5.45 -22.30 9.85
CA ILE A 219 5.80 -20.89 9.63
C ILE A 219 5.48 -20.06 10.88
N PRO A 220 6.51 -19.57 11.62
CA PRO A 220 6.32 -19.01 12.96
C PRO A 220 5.32 -17.83 13.05
N PRO A 221 5.29 -16.85 12.12
CA PRO A 221 4.30 -15.78 12.15
C PRO A 221 2.87 -16.26 12.05
N PHE A 222 2.61 -17.43 11.48
CA PHE A 222 1.25 -17.95 11.30
C PHE A 222 0.86 -18.96 12.38
N ASN A 223 1.75 -19.21 13.35
CA ASN A 223 1.49 -20.13 14.44
C ASN A 223 0.50 -19.53 15.46
N LYS A 224 -0.46 -20.35 15.89
CA LYS A 224 -1.55 -19.99 16.82
C LYS A 224 -1.09 -19.86 18.27
N THR A 225 0.13 -20.26 18.62
CA THR A 225 0.61 -20.37 20.00
C THR A 225 0.96 -19.05 20.69
N LYS A 226 1.10 -17.94 19.95
CA LYS A 226 1.35 -16.61 20.54
C LYS A 226 0.05 -15.80 20.61
N PHE A 227 -0.44 -15.53 21.82
CA PHE A 227 -1.67 -14.74 22.07
C PHE A 227 -1.64 -13.31 21.49
N ALA A 228 -0.45 -12.74 21.27
CA ALA A 228 -0.28 -11.41 20.66
C ALA A 228 -0.20 -11.44 19.11
N ASN A 229 -0.36 -12.60 18.50
CA ASN A 229 -0.24 -12.77 17.06
C ASN A 229 -1.55 -12.43 16.35
N ILE A 230 -1.53 -11.42 15.48
CA ILE A 230 -2.72 -11.04 14.70
C ILE A 230 -3.21 -12.16 13.77
N PHE A 231 -2.32 -13.05 13.32
CA PHE A 231 -2.69 -14.19 12.48
C PHE A 231 -3.43 -15.30 13.27
N ALA A 232 -3.36 -15.28 14.61
CA ALA A 232 -4.12 -16.20 15.45
C ALA A 232 -5.62 -15.88 15.45
N ALA A 233 -6.01 -14.66 15.08
CA ALA A 233 -7.41 -14.25 14.93
C ALA A 233 -8.07 -14.79 13.65
N LEU A 234 -7.31 -15.38 12.74
CA LEU A 234 -7.87 -16.04 11.55
C LEU A 234 -8.50 -17.37 11.95
N ASP A 235 -9.75 -17.60 11.55
CA ASP A 235 -10.45 -18.83 11.86
C ASP A 235 -10.41 -19.82 10.68
N PRO A 236 -10.14 -21.12 10.93
CA PRO A 236 -10.20 -22.11 9.88
C PRO A 236 -11.58 -22.15 9.24
N ARG A 237 -11.63 -22.05 7.91
CA ARG A 237 -12.87 -22.16 7.15
C ARG A 237 -12.90 -23.42 6.29
N PRO A 238 -14.07 -24.06 6.15
CA PRO A 238 -14.30 -25.04 5.10
C PRO A 238 -14.06 -24.43 3.72
N LEU A 239 -13.58 -25.24 2.77
CA LEU A 239 -13.42 -24.86 1.36
C LEU A 239 -14.72 -24.40 0.70
N TYR A 240 -15.85 -24.90 1.22
CA TYR A 240 -17.20 -24.53 0.80
C TYR A 240 -17.93 -23.93 2.00
N CYS A 241 -17.94 -22.61 2.08
CA CYS A 241 -18.72 -21.88 3.07
C CYS A 241 -19.35 -20.65 2.39
N ASP A 242 -20.65 -20.73 2.11
CA ASP A 242 -21.48 -19.67 1.51
C ASP A 242 -21.84 -18.54 2.50
N PHE A 243 -20.92 -18.14 3.38
CA PHE A 243 -21.28 -17.23 4.47
C PHE A 243 -21.26 -15.74 4.09
N TYR A 244 -20.58 -15.37 3.01
CA TYR A 244 -20.62 -14.00 2.52
C TYR A 244 -21.03 -13.98 1.07
N ASN A 245 -22.35 -14.05 0.87
CA ASN A 245 -22.91 -13.57 -0.36
C ASN A 245 -23.13 -12.05 -0.20
N PRO A 246 -22.27 -11.19 -0.77
CA PRO A 246 -22.44 -9.73 -0.68
C PRO A 246 -23.80 -9.29 -1.23
N LEU A 247 -24.42 -10.10 -2.10
CA LEU A 247 -25.77 -9.84 -2.61
C LEU A 247 -26.85 -10.16 -1.55
N VAL A 248 -26.65 -11.15 -0.69
CA VAL A 248 -27.56 -11.38 0.45
C VAL A 248 -27.43 -10.24 1.47
N GLY A 249 -26.21 -9.74 1.71
CA GLY A 249 -26.00 -8.58 2.57
C GLY A 249 -26.61 -7.29 2.01
N ALA A 250 -26.43 -7.03 0.71
CA ALA A 250 -26.89 -5.81 0.06
C ALA A 250 -28.38 -5.83 -0.30
N TYR A 251 -28.93 -6.99 -0.65
CA TYR A 251 -30.30 -7.11 -1.18
C TYR A 251 -31.21 -8.00 -0.32
N GLY A 252 -30.70 -8.63 0.73
CA GLY A 252 -31.46 -9.54 1.58
C GLY A 252 -31.56 -10.99 1.04
N PRO A 253 -31.95 -11.94 1.89
CA PRO A 253 -31.91 -13.39 1.59
C PRO A 253 -32.81 -13.82 0.42
N HIS A 254 -33.89 -13.08 0.14
CA HIS A 254 -34.86 -13.43 -0.91
C HIS A 254 -34.52 -12.87 -2.31
N SER A 255 -33.46 -12.08 -2.42
CA SER A 255 -33.07 -11.45 -3.67
C SER A 255 -32.31 -12.39 -4.60
N MET A 256 -31.59 -13.37 -4.01
CA MET A 256 -30.91 -14.41 -4.77
C MET A 256 -31.89 -15.36 -5.45
N ASP A 257 -33.01 -15.72 -4.80
CA ASP A 257 -34.07 -16.54 -5.42
C ASP A 257 -34.69 -15.82 -6.63
N LYS A 258 -34.88 -14.50 -6.54
CA LYS A 258 -35.34 -13.68 -7.67
C LYS A 258 -34.31 -13.62 -8.80
N ILE A 259 -33.04 -13.34 -8.50
CA ILE A 259 -31.96 -13.29 -9.51
C ILE A 259 -31.79 -14.65 -10.18
N HIS A 260 -31.78 -15.73 -9.40
CA HIS A 260 -31.68 -17.09 -9.88
C HIS A 260 -32.91 -17.46 -10.74
N SER A 261 -34.12 -17.08 -10.33
CA SER A 261 -35.33 -17.30 -11.15
C SER A 261 -35.30 -16.51 -12.47
N ILE A 262 -34.69 -15.31 -12.47
CA ILE A 262 -34.53 -14.50 -13.69
C ILE A 262 -33.48 -15.13 -14.62
N LEU A 263 -32.39 -15.66 -14.07
CA LEU A 263 -31.32 -16.30 -14.84
C LEU A 263 -31.71 -17.68 -15.39
N MET A 264 -32.48 -18.47 -14.64
CA MET A 264 -32.84 -19.84 -15.01
C MET A 264 -34.13 -19.96 -15.83
N ASN A 265 -34.91 -18.89 -15.94
CA ASN A 265 -36.18 -18.92 -16.67
C ASN A 265 -35.98 -18.36 -18.09
N GLU A 266 -35.63 -19.22 -19.05
CA GLU A 266 -35.36 -18.87 -20.46
C GLU A 266 -36.51 -18.11 -21.16
N ARG A 267 -37.73 -18.13 -20.58
CA ARG A 267 -38.91 -17.43 -21.09
C ARG A 267 -39.15 -16.06 -20.44
N TYR A 268 -38.38 -15.71 -19.41
CA TYR A 268 -38.49 -14.43 -18.75
C TYR A 268 -37.58 -13.42 -19.46
N ARG A 269 -38.11 -12.74 -20.49
CA ARG A 269 -37.52 -11.49 -20.99
C ARG A 269 -38.03 -10.36 -20.10
N PRO A 270 -37.25 -9.84 -19.14
CA PRO A 270 -37.71 -8.69 -18.40
C PRO A 270 -37.78 -7.54 -19.39
N ALA A 271 -38.85 -6.76 -19.38
CA ALA A 271 -38.87 -5.50 -20.11
C ALA A 271 -37.65 -4.70 -19.65
N LEU A 272 -36.69 -4.44 -20.56
CA LEU A 272 -35.38 -3.82 -20.24
C LEU A 272 -35.51 -2.57 -19.35
N LYS A 273 -36.63 -1.85 -19.46
CA LYS A 273 -36.97 -0.69 -18.63
C LYS A 273 -37.02 -0.96 -17.12
N ASN A 274 -37.31 -2.19 -16.69
CA ASN A 274 -37.39 -2.57 -15.27
C ASN A 274 -36.08 -3.16 -14.72
N LEU A 275 -35.14 -3.54 -15.61
CA LEU A 275 -33.80 -4.02 -15.24
C LEU A 275 -32.83 -2.85 -15.02
N CYS A 276 -32.99 -1.76 -15.78
CA CYS A 276 -32.10 -0.60 -15.70
C CYS A 276 -32.00 0.00 -14.29
N PRO A 277 -33.07 0.24 -13.52
CA PRO A 277 -32.93 0.83 -12.19
C PRO A 277 -32.16 -0.08 -11.23
N ILE A 278 -32.45 -1.38 -11.24
CA ILE A 278 -31.79 -2.34 -10.34
C ILE A 278 -30.32 -2.51 -10.71
N LEU A 279 -29.99 -2.67 -11.99
CA LEU A 279 -28.59 -2.74 -12.43
C LEU A 279 -27.83 -1.42 -12.23
N VAL A 280 -28.49 -0.27 -12.42
CA VAL A 280 -27.90 1.05 -12.16
C VAL A 280 -27.67 1.25 -10.67
N ASP A 281 -28.60 0.83 -9.80
CA ASP A 281 -28.44 0.88 -8.35
C ASP A 281 -27.35 -0.09 -7.87
N SER A 282 -27.25 -1.28 -8.48
CA SER A 282 -26.19 -2.27 -8.22
C SER A 282 -24.80 -1.86 -8.67
N LEU A 283 -24.71 -1.06 -9.74
CA LEU A 283 -23.46 -0.56 -10.31
C LEU A 283 -23.11 0.86 -9.82
N SER A 284 -24.05 1.54 -9.15
CA SER A 284 -23.79 2.82 -8.51
C SER A 284 -22.93 2.58 -7.26
N LEU A 285 -21.64 2.89 -7.38
CA LEU A 285 -20.67 2.97 -6.29
C LEU A 285 -21.12 3.84 -5.09
N ILE A 286 -22.21 4.60 -5.24
CA ILE A 286 -22.78 5.51 -4.26
C ILE A 286 -23.41 4.76 -3.07
N ASN A 287 -23.98 3.56 -3.26
CA ASN A 287 -24.61 2.80 -2.17
C ASN A 287 -23.63 2.03 -1.27
N LEU A 288 -22.34 1.93 -1.63
CA LEU A 288 -21.31 1.33 -0.78
C LEU A 288 -20.78 2.29 0.29
N CYS A 289 -20.99 3.61 0.14
CA CYS A 289 -20.49 4.62 1.08
C CYS A 289 -21.46 4.95 2.23
N GLY A 290 -22.62 4.30 2.31
CA GLY A 290 -23.68 4.64 3.28
C GLY A 290 -24.07 3.57 4.29
N LEU A 291 -23.45 2.38 4.27
CA LEU A 291 -23.83 1.29 5.17
C LEU A 291 -23.14 1.42 6.53
N THR A 292 -23.83 2.02 7.51
CA THR A 292 -23.55 1.80 8.93
C THR A 292 -24.11 0.44 9.34
N TYR A 293 -23.23 -0.54 9.53
CA TYR A 293 -23.61 -1.84 10.05
C TYR A 293 -24.04 -1.72 11.51
N THR A 294 -25.24 -2.19 11.84
CA THR A 294 -25.66 -2.35 13.24
C THR A 294 -25.05 -3.62 13.84
N GLU A 295 -24.65 -3.56 15.11
CA GLU A 295 -24.00 -4.63 15.91
C GLU A 295 -24.54 -6.07 15.72
N PRO A 296 -25.85 -6.33 15.50
CA PRO A 296 -26.31 -7.70 15.32
C PRO A 296 -25.77 -8.40 14.07
N GLN A 297 -25.35 -7.64 13.04
CA GLN A 297 -24.80 -8.19 11.78
C GLN A 297 -23.31 -8.54 11.89
N LEU A 298 -22.64 -8.12 12.97
CA LEU A 298 -21.22 -8.38 13.20
C LEU A 298 -20.98 -9.61 14.08
N ASN A 299 -22.04 -10.20 14.65
CA ASN A 299 -21.95 -11.27 15.65
C ASN A 299 -22.59 -12.61 15.21
N SER A 300 -22.71 -12.86 13.90
CA SER A 300 -23.19 -14.15 13.36
C SER A 300 -22.06 -15.00 12.78
#